data_AF-A0A7Y4SNT4-F1
#
_entry.id   AF-A0A7Y4SNT4-F1
#
_cell.length_a   1.000
_cell.length_b   1.000
_cell.length_c   1.000
_cell.angle_alpha   90.00
_cell.angle_beta   90.00
_cell.angle_gamma   90.00
#
_symmetry.space_group_name_H-M   'P 1'
#
loop_
_entity.id
_entity.type
_entity.pdbx_description
1 polymer ?
#
loop_
_entity_poly.entity_id
_entity_poly.type
_entity_poly.pdbx_seq_one_letter_code
_entity_poly.pdbx_strand_id
1 'polypeptide(L)'
;MIYTSRERICFLAIAVLGFAGLNGVFVWALLARPEFVWSAMENPVAAVFIVEAFVMVGLLAYLLARWRLSTVHWGWFVFFSILGGLAFAVPVVLLWRGPRTHE
;
A
#
# COMPACT_ATOMS: atom_id res chain seq x y z
N MET A 1 15.68 -7.86 -10.17
CA MET A 1 15.04 -9.19 -10.13
C MET A 1 14.07 -9.24 -11.28
N ILE A 2 14.17 -10.26 -12.13
CA ILE A 2 13.23 -10.46 -13.24
C ILE A 2 12.10 -11.33 -12.67
N TYR A 3 10.93 -10.75 -12.46
CA TYR A 3 9.75 -11.49 -12.03
C TYR A 3 9.17 -12.31 -13.19
N THR A 4 8.84 -13.56 -12.91
CA THR A 4 8.16 -14.46 -13.84
C THR A 4 6.73 -13.98 -14.14
N SER A 5 6.14 -14.43 -15.25
CA SER A 5 4.77 -14.06 -15.61
C SER A 5 3.74 -14.44 -14.54
N ARG A 6 3.95 -15.55 -13.82
CA ARG A 6 3.07 -16.00 -12.73
C ARG A 6 3.16 -15.09 -11.51
N GLU A 7 4.37 -14.69 -11.12
CA GLU A 7 4.58 -13.75 -10.01
C GLU A 7 3.97 -12.37 -10.32
N ARG A 8 4.10 -11.90 -11.56
CA ARG A 8 3.49 -10.65 -12.01
C ARG A 8 1.96 -10.69 -11.92
N ILE A 9 1.34 -11.80 -12.35
CA ILE A 9 -0.12 -11.99 -12.23
C ILE A 9 -0.54 -12.02 -10.76
N CYS A 10 0.22 -12.72 -9.91
CA CYS A 10 -0.06 -12.79 -8.48
C CYS A 10 0.00 -11.40 -7.84
N PHE A 11 1.06 -10.63 -8.12
CA PHE A 11 1.21 -9.25 -7.67
C PHE A 11 0.09 -8.34 -8.16
N LEU A 12 -0.35 -8.49 -9.41
CA LEU A 12 -1.49 -7.74 -9.94
C LEU A 12 -2.78 -8.10 -9.19
N ALA A 13 -3.03 -9.39 -8.95
CA ALA A 13 -4.22 -9.83 -8.22
C ALA A 13 -4.23 -9.29 -6.79
N ILE A 14 -3.10 -9.39 -6.08
CA ILE A 14 -2.95 -8.83 -4.73
C ILE A 14 -3.16 -7.31 -4.75
N ALA A 15 -2.64 -6.62 -5.77
CA ALA A 15 -2.83 -5.18 -5.90
C ALA A 15 -4.30 -4.79 -6.09
N VAL A 16 -5.01 -5.48 -6.99
CA VAL A 16 -6.44 -5.26 -7.23
C VAL A 16 -7.26 -5.53 -5.97
N LEU A 17 -6.99 -6.63 -5.26
CA LEU A 17 -7.68 -6.96 -4.02
C LEU A 17 -7.38 -5.96 -2.90
N GLY A 18 -6.14 -5.51 -2.78
CA GLY A 18 -5.73 -4.48 -1.81
C GLY A 18 -6.44 -3.15 -2.05
N PHE A 19 -6.46 -2.71 -3.31
CA PHE A 19 -7.07 -1.45 -3.73
C PHE A 19 -8.60 -1.47 -3.70
N ALA A 20 -9.24 -2.41 -4.39
CA ALA A 20 -10.69 -2.42 -4.54
C ALA A 20 -11.41 -3.08 -3.33
N GLY A 21 -10.76 -4.02 -2.66
CA GLY A 21 -11.33 -4.72 -1.50
C GLY A 21 -11.08 -3.95 -0.21
N LEU A 22 -9.90 -4.16 0.37
CA LEU A 22 -9.63 -3.73 1.75
C LEU A 22 -9.59 -2.20 1.89
N ASN A 23 -8.76 -1.52 1.09
CA ASN A 23 -8.62 -0.07 1.22
C ASN A 23 -9.67 0.71 0.45
N GLY A 24 -10.27 0.13 -0.58
CA GLY A 24 -11.38 0.76 -1.29
C GLY A 24 -12.56 1.01 -0.36
N VAL A 25 -12.92 0.03 0.47
CA VAL A 25 -13.97 0.18 1.50
C VAL A 25 -13.56 1.21 2.55
N PHE A 26 -12.31 1.18 3.02
CA PHE A 26 -11.82 2.15 4.00
C PHE A 26 -11.83 3.59 3.47
N VAL A 27 -11.32 3.82 2.25
CA VAL A 27 -11.29 5.13 1.59
C VAL A 27 -12.71 5.60 1.29
N TRP A 28 -13.59 4.71 0.83
CA TRP A 28 -15.00 5.04 0.66
C TRP A 28 -15.65 5.46 1.98
N ALA A 29 -15.42 4.71 3.07
CA ALA A 29 -15.94 5.06 4.38
C ALA A 29 -15.37 6.41 4.85
N LEU A 30 -14.07 6.65 4.68
CA LEU A 30 -13.42 7.90 5.06
C LEU A 30 -14.01 9.12 4.34
N LEU A 31 -14.33 9.00 3.04
CA LEU A 31 -14.81 10.12 2.22
C LEU A 31 -16.33 10.29 2.27
N ALA A 32 -17.09 9.20 2.25
CA ALA A 32 -18.54 9.23 2.12
C ALA A 32 -19.27 9.08 3.45
N ARG A 33 -18.68 8.38 4.43
CA ARG A 33 -19.29 8.01 5.73
C ARG A 33 -18.28 8.05 6.88
N PRO A 34 -17.65 9.21 7.16
CA PRO A 34 -16.58 9.31 8.15
C PRO A 34 -17.00 8.89 9.56
N GLU A 35 -18.30 8.86 9.85
CA GLU A 35 -18.86 8.34 11.10
C GLU A 35 -18.47 6.88 11.39
N PHE A 36 -18.29 6.05 10.35
CA PHE A 36 -17.84 4.66 10.53
C PHE A 36 -16.39 4.57 10.96
N VAL A 37 -15.54 5.46 10.45
CA VAL A 37 -14.13 5.55 10.87
C VAL A 37 -14.06 6.04 12.31
N TRP A 38 -14.87 7.04 12.67
CA TRP A 38 -14.94 7.54 14.04
C TRP A 38 -15.38 6.47 15.03
N SER A 39 -16.46 5.74 14.72
CA SER A 39 -16.94 4.64 15.56
C SER A 39 -15.92 3.50 15.66
N ALA A 40 -15.14 3.23 14.59
CA ALA A 40 -14.05 2.27 14.66
C ALA A 40 -12.93 2.72 15.63
N MET A 41 -12.67 4.03 15.76
CA MET A 41 -11.70 4.57 16.72
C MET A 41 -12.14 4.43 18.18
N GLU A 42 -13.44 4.31 18.46
CA GLU A 42 -13.95 4.03 19.81
C GLU A 42 -13.62 2.60 20.26
N ASN A 43 -13.38 1.69 19.32
CA ASN A 43 -12.89 0.35 19.62
C ASN A 43 -11.34 0.39 19.72
N PRO A 44 -10.76 0.17 20.92
CA PRO A 44 -9.32 0.30 21.13
C PRO A 44 -8.50 -0.69 20.29
N VAL A 45 -9.04 -1.87 20.00
CA VAL A 45 -8.35 -2.87 19.17
C VAL A 45 -8.29 -2.41 17.72
N ALA A 46 -9.40 -1.92 17.17
CA ALA A 46 -9.44 -1.40 15.81
C ALA A 46 -8.55 -0.14 15.65
N ALA A 47 -8.56 0.74 16.66
CA ALA A 47 -7.68 1.90 16.71
C ALA A 47 -6.19 1.52 16.64
N VAL A 48 -5.77 0.51 17.41
CA VAL A 48 -4.38 0.01 17.37
C VAL A 48 -4.02 -0.52 15.98
N PHE A 49 -4.88 -1.30 15.34
CA PHE A 49 -4.61 -1.82 13.99
C PHE A 49 -4.52 -0.71 12.94
N ILE A 50 -5.37 0.32 13.03
CA ILE A 50 -5.33 1.45 12.11
C ILE A 50 -4.04 2.26 12.31
N VAL A 51 -3.67 2.54 13.56
CA VAL A 51 -2.39 3.22 13.87
C VAL A 51 -1.21 2.37 13.40
N GLU A 52 -1.22 1.07 13.65
CA GLU A 52 -0.17 0.14 13.20
C GLU A 52 -0.02 0.15 11.68
N ALA A 53 -1.13 0.21 10.93
CA ALA A 53 -1.09 0.34 9.48
C ALA A 53 -0.37 1.62 9.05
N PHE A 54 -0.67 2.77 9.66
CA PHE A 54 0.03 4.03 9.36
C PHE A 54 1.52 3.99 9.74
N VAL A 55 1.85 3.39 10.88
CA VAL A 55 3.25 3.18 11.30
C VAL A 55 3.99 2.32 10.28
N MET A 56 3.38 1.24 9.80
CA MET A 56 3.98 0.37 8.78
C MET A 56 4.15 1.06 7.43
N VAL A 57 3.22 1.93 7.02
CA VAL A 57 3.38 2.78 5.83
C VAL A 57 4.61 3.68 5.97
N GLY A 58 4.76 4.37 7.10
CA GLY A 58 5.92 5.22 7.36
C GLY A 58 7.23 4.44 7.40
N LEU A 59 7.25 3.31 8.10
CA LEU A 59 8.42 2.43 8.21
C LEU A 59 8.86 1.91 6.84
N LEU A 60 7.92 1.40 6.04
CA LEU A 60 8.22 0.87 4.70
C LEU A 60 8.65 1.99 3.75
N ALA A 61 8.02 3.17 3.79
CA ALA A 61 8.45 4.33 3.01
C ALA A 61 9.91 4.71 3.32
N TYR A 62 10.25 4.76 4.60
CA TYR A 62 11.61 5.03 5.07
C TYR A 62 12.61 3.96 4.60
N LEU A 63 12.28 2.67 4.77
CA LEU A 63 13.16 1.56 4.36
C LEU A 63 13.37 1.53 2.84
N LEU A 64 12.30 1.73 2.05
CA LEU A 64 12.39 1.78 0.60
C LEU A 64 13.29 2.92 0.12
N ALA A 65 13.19 4.10 0.76
CA ALA A 65 14.05 5.24 0.49
C ALA A 65 15.51 4.96 0.90
N ARG A 66 15.72 4.48 2.13
CA ARG A 66 17.05 4.25 2.71
C ARG A 66 17.85 3.19 1.94
N TRP A 67 17.20 2.10 1.53
CA TRP A 67 17.85 1.00 0.83
C TRP A 67 17.79 1.13 -0.70
N ARG A 68 17.27 2.24 -1.23
CA ARG A 68 17.06 2.46 -2.68
C ARG A 68 16.35 1.27 -3.35
N LEU A 69 15.41 0.68 -2.60
CA LEU A 69 14.64 -0.49 -3.02
C LEU A 69 13.51 -0.15 -3.98
N SER A 70 13.38 1.12 -4.37
CA SER A 70 12.43 1.56 -5.37
C SER A 70 12.99 2.74 -6.16
N THR A 71 12.59 2.84 -7.44
CA THR A 71 12.74 4.05 -8.25
C THR A 71 11.62 5.05 -7.99
N VAL A 72 10.52 4.59 -7.38
CA VAL A 72 9.38 5.40 -6.97
C VAL A 72 9.77 6.20 -5.72
N HIS A 73 9.57 7.51 -5.77
CA HIS A 73 9.80 8.41 -4.64
C HIS A 73 8.95 7.99 -3.43
N TRP A 74 9.49 8.12 -2.22
CA TRP A 74 8.82 7.67 -0.99
C TRP A 74 7.41 8.27 -0.82
N GLY A 75 7.21 9.52 -1.24
CA GLY A 75 5.91 10.18 -1.20
C GLY A 75 4.85 9.49 -2.06
N TRP A 76 5.23 8.94 -3.22
CA TRP A 76 4.31 8.16 -4.06
C TRP A 76 3.95 6.82 -3.43
N PHE A 77 4.90 6.17 -2.74
CA PHE A 77 4.58 4.96 -1.99
C PHE A 77 3.58 5.22 -0.86
N VAL A 78 3.74 6.33 -0.12
CA VAL A 78 2.78 6.73 0.93
C VAL A 78 1.41 7.03 0.31
N PHE A 79 1.37 7.79 -0.78
CA PHE A 79 0.13 8.09 -1.49
C PHE A 79 -0.61 6.82 -1.92
N PHE A 80 0.08 5.89 -2.60
CA PHE A 80 -0.53 4.61 -2.99
C PHE A 80 -0.94 3.75 -1.79
N SER A 81 -0.20 3.82 -0.68
CA SER A 81 -0.55 3.08 0.54
C SER A 81 -1.79 3.62 1.23
N ILE A 82 -2.06 4.93 1.16
CA ILE A 82 -3.30 5.50 1.67
C ILE A 82 -4.46 5.15 0.73
N LEU A 83 -4.23 5.21 -0.59
CA LEU A 83 -5.27 4.98 -1.59
C LEU A 83 -5.71 3.50 -1.68
N GLY A 84 -4.75 2.57 -1.55
CA GLY A 84 -4.99 1.14 -1.78
C GLY A 84 -4.38 0.20 -0.73
N GLY A 85 -3.75 0.74 0.30
CA GLY A 85 -3.07 -0.06 1.32
C GLY A 85 -1.71 -0.57 0.90
N LEU A 86 -1.03 -1.18 1.86
CA LEU A 86 0.25 -1.88 1.63
C LEU A 86 0.10 -3.03 0.63
N ALA A 87 -1.02 -3.75 0.65
CA ALA A 87 -1.32 -4.82 -0.31
C ALA A 87 -1.41 -4.32 -1.75
N PHE A 88 -1.75 -3.05 -1.98
CA PHE A 88 -1.67 -2.42 -3.30
C PHE A 88 -0.32 -1.79 -3.57
N ALA A 89 0.17 -0.96 -2.65
CA ALA A 89 1.35 -0.13 -2.85
C ALA A 89 2.62 -0.96 -3.04
N VAL A 90 2.77 -2.07 -2.31
CA VAL A 90 3.97 -2.93 -2.40
C VAL A 90 4.09 -3.58 -3.78
N PRO A 91 3.08 -4.33 -4.29
CA PRO A 91 3.17 -4.89 -5.64
C PRO A 91 3.32 -3.82 -6.73
N VAL A 92 2.61 -2.68 -6.62
CA VAL A 92 2.73 -1.57 -7.59
C VAL A 92 4.16 -1.07 -7.67
N VAL A 93 4.79 -0.81 -6.52
CA VAL A 93 6.16 -0.32 -6.48
C VAL A 93 7.17 -1.35 -6.99
N LEU A 94 6.94 -2.65 -6.71
CA LEU A 94 7.78 -3.72 -7.22
C LEU A 94 7.64 -3.92 -8.74
N LEU A 95 6.43 -3.78 -9.28
CA LEU A 95 6.15 -3.86 -10.72
C LEU A 95 6.65 -2.61 -11.47
N TRP A 96 6.65 -1.44 -10.83
CA TRP A 96 7.15 -0.19 -11.41
C TRP A 96 8.67 -0.19 -11.59
N ARG A 97 9.41 -1.05 -10.87
CA ARG A 97 10.83 -1.30 -11.19
C ARG A 97 10.91 -1.96 -12.57
N GLY A 98 10.95 -1.13 -13.60
CA GLY A 98 11.15 -1.53 -14.98
C GLY A 98 12.44 -2.33 -15.14
N PRO A 99 12.60 -3.05 -16.28
CA PRO A 99 13.84 -3.74 -16.57
C PRO A 99 14.99 -2.75 -16.40
N ARG A 100 15.98 -3.08 -15.57
CA ARG A 100 17.27 -2.38 -15.65
C ARG A 100 17.81 -2.70 -17.03
N THR A 101 17.66 -1.78 -17.97
CA THR A 101 18.52 -1.74 -19.15
C THR A 101 19.91 -1.51 -18.59
N HIS A 102 20.69 -2.59 -18.53
CA HIS A 102 22.13 -2.47 -18.48
C HIS A 102 22.53 -1.93 -19.85
N GLU A 103 22.74 -0.62 -19.91
CA GLU A 103 23.55 0.03 -20.95
C GLU A 103 24.87 0.44 -20.29
#